data_AF-A0A1W1BC12-F1
#
_entry.id   AF-A0A1W1BC12-F1
#
_cell.length_a   1.000
_cell.length_b   1.000
_cell.length_c   1.000
_cell.angle_alpha   90.00
_cell.angle_beta   90.00
_cell.angle_gamma   90.00
#
_symmetry.space_group_name_H-M   'P 1'
#
loop_
_entity.id
_entity.type
_entity.pdbx_description
1 polymer ?
#
loop_
_entity_poly.entity_id
_entity_poly.type
_entity_poly.pdbx_seq_one_letter_code
_entity_poly.pdbx_strand_id
1 'polypeptide(L)' 'MEAIYHANINELSLDFIKMLQKQFANATIDIVIRQNDETDYLNSSNTNRKYLEEAILEVENSKLIDKSIDELGL' A
#
# COMPACT_ATOMS: atom_id res chain seq x y z
N MET A 1 22.23 4.54 13.16
CA MET A 1 20.88 5.10 13.35
C MET A 1 20.23 5.05 11.98
N GLU A 2 19.13 4.33 11.85
CA GLU A 2 18.45 4.08 10.56
C GLU A 2 17.10 4.80 10.60
N ALA A 3 16.77 5.54 9.55
CA ALA A 3 15.49 6.21 9.39
C ALA A 3 14.95 5.85 8.01
N ILE A 4 13.76 5.23 7.98
CA ILE A 4 13.10 4.80 6.75
C ILE A 4 11.95 5.77 6.48
N TYR A 5 11.99 6.41 5.31
CA TYR A 5 10.95 7.33 4.85
C TYR A 5 10.16 6.68 3.72
N HIS A 6 8.86 6.51 3.91
CA HIS A 6 7.92 6.15 2.85
C HIS A 6 7.23 7.43 2.38
N ALA A 7 7.64 7.93 1.22
CA ALA A 7 7.12 9.16 0.64
C ALA A 7 6.76 8.94 -0.83
N ASN A 8 5.73 9.65 -1.30
CA ASN A 8 5.43 9.72 -2.72
C ASN A 8 6.52 10.53 -3.45
N ILE A 9 6.73 10.26 -4.74
CA ILE A 9 7.68 11.00 -5.56
C ILE A 9 7.40 12.51 -5.58
N ASN A 10 6.13 12.91 -5.46
CA ASN A 10 5.74 14.32 -5.43
C ASN A 10 6.12 15.03 -4.12
N GLU A 11 6.43 14.27 -3.07
CA GLU A 11 6.82 14.80 -1.75
C GLU A 11 8.35 14.98 -1.62
N LEU A 12 9.13 14.47 -2.59
CA LEU A 12 10.58 14.69 -2.72
C LEU A 12 10.88 16.12 -3.18
N SER A 13 10.63 17.07 -2.28
CA SER A 13 10.91 18.50 -2.49
C SER A 13 12.36 18.86 -2.12
N LEU A 14 12.81 20.03 -2.59
CA LEU A 14 14.12 20.57 -2.22
C LEU A 14 14.25 20.80 -0.70
N ASP A 15 13.17 21.18 -0.04
CA ASP A 15 13.18 21.44 1.40
C ASP A 15 13.29 20.13 2.20
N PHE A 16 12.67 19.05 1.72
CA PHE A 16 12.85 17.72 2.29
C PHE A 16 14.32 17.26 2.18
N ILE A 17 14.96 17.45 1.03
CA ILE A 17 16.38 17.11 0.83
C ILE A 17 17.28 17.92 1.77
N LYS A 18 17.05 19.22 1.91
CA LYS A 18 17.81 20.09 2.84
C LYS A 18 17.66 19.64 4.29
N MET A 19 16.45 19.22 4.68
CA MET A 19 16.20 18.68 6.02
C MET A 19 17.03 17.41 6.27
N LEU A 20 17.03 16.46 5.32
CA LEU A 20 17.82 15.23 5.42
C LEU A 20 19.32 15.53 5.54
N GLN A 21 19.84 16.44 4.73
CA GLN A 21 21.25 16.86 4.78
C GLN A 21 21.62 17.47 6.13
N LYS A 22 20.73 18.26 6.74
CA LYS A 22 20.97 18.86 8.06
C LYS A 22 20.96 17.82 9.18
N GLN A 23 20.04 16.85 9.10
CA GLN A 23 19.86 15.83 10.13
C GLN A 23 20.91 14.73 10.07
N PHE A 24 21.43 14.42 8.88
CA PHE A 24 22.34 13.31 8.62
C PHE A 24 23.62 13.76 7.88
N ALA A 25 24.23 14.85 8.33
CA ALA A 25 25.32 15.56 7.63
C ALA A 25 26.54 14.71 7.20
N ASN A 26 26.79 13.56 7.84
CA ASN A 26 27.91 12.66 7.54
C ASN A 26 27.45 11.24 7.16
N ALA A 27 26.17 11.05 6.81
CA ALA A 27 25.64 9.73 6.48
C ALA A 27 25.69 9.47 4.96
N THR A 28 25.91 8.22 4.59
CA THR A 28 25.64 7.71 3.25
C THR A 28 24.14 7.42 3.13
N ILE A 29 23.55 7.77 1.99
CA ILE A 29 22.11 7.61 1.72
C ILE A 29 21.90 6.68 0.54
N ASP A 30 21.07 5.66 0.74
CA ASP A 30 20.56 4.78 -0.30
C ASP A 30 19.10 5.16 -0.62
N ILE A 31 18.82 5.48 -1.88
CA ILE A 31 17.46 5.81 -2.34
C ILE A 31 16.93 4.65 -3.17
N VAL A 32 15.89 3.97 -2.68
CA VAL A 32 15.25 2.86 -3.38
C VAL A 32 13.89 3.33 -3.91
N ILE A 33 13.76 3.40 -5.23
CA ILE A 33 12.50 3.73 -5.90
C ILE A 33 11.81 2.43 -6.28
N ARG A 34 10.62 2.20 -5.75
CA ARG A 34 9.71 1.14 -6.18
C ARG A 34 8.48 1.79 -6.77
N GLN A 35 8.05 1.36 -7.94
CA GLN A 35 6.68 1.64 -8.36
C GLN A 35 5.80 0.79 -7.45
N ASN A 36 4.98 1.43 -6.62
CA ASN A 36 3.93 0.71 -5.91
C ASN A 36 2.94 0.22 -6.96
N ASP A 37 3.14 -1.02 -7.39
CA ASP A 37 2.11 -1.78 -8.06
C ASP A 37 1.17 -2.26 -6.94
N GLU A 38 0.03 -1.60 -6.75
CA GLU A 38 -0.97 -1.97 -5.72
C GLU A 38 -1.39 -3.45 -5.84
N THR A 39 -1.14 -4.05 -7.01
CA THR A 39 -1.33 -5.47 -7.30
C THR A 39 -0.46 -6.39 -6.42
N ASP A 40 0.74 -5.98 -6.02
CA ASP A 40 1.63 -6.79 -5.17
C ASP A 40 1.15 -6.88 -3.71
N TYR A 41 0.48 -5.84 -3.21
CA TYR A 41 -0.12 -5.88 -1.87
C TYR A 41 -1.31 -6.85 -1.81
N LEU A 42 -2.15 -6.85 -2.85
CA LEU A 42 -3.24 -7.82 -2.99
C LEU A 42 -2.72 -9.26 -3.16
N ASN A 43 -1.62 -9.44 -3.90
CA ASN A 43 -1.01 -10.75 -4.15
C ASN A 43 -0.13 -11.30 -3.02
N SER A 44 0.44 -10.44 -2.16
CA SER A 44 1.39 -10.85 -1.10
C SER A 44 0.74 -11.49 0.13
N SER A 45 -0.56 -11.27 0.35
CA SER A 45 -1.30 -11.94 1.42
C SER A 45 -1.98 -13.19 0.86
N ASN A 46 -1.36 -14.36 1.05
CA ASN A 46 -1.98 -15.67 0.76
C ASN A 46 -3.39 -15.79 1.38
N THR A 47 -3.61 -15.10 2.50
CA THR A 47 -4.91 -15.01 3.17
C THR A 47 -5.92 -14.19 2.36
N ASN A 48 -5.53 -13.04 1.82
CA ASN A 48 -6.43 -12.20 1.01
C ASN A 48 -6.73 -12.84 -0.33
N ARG A 49 -5.76 -13.55 -0.93
CA ARG A 49 -6.00 -14.31 -2.17
C ARG A 49 -7.04 -15.39 -1.95
N LYS A 50 -6.99 -16.09 -0.82
CA LYS A 50 -7.99 -17.10 -0.45
C LYS A 50 -9.38 -16.49 -0.26
N TYR A 51 -9.50 -15.35 0.43
CA TYR A 51 -10.79 -14.67 0.58
C TYR A 51 -11.35 -14.17 -0.76
N LEU A 52 -10.50 -13.69 -1.67
CA LEU A 52 -10.91 -13.26 -3.00
C LEU A 52 -11.37 -14.45 -3.86
N GLU A 53 -10.64 -15.56 -3.84
CA GLU A 53 -11.01 -16.82 -4.53
C GLU A 53 -12.34 -17.38 -3.99
N GLU A 54 -12.54 -17.37 -2.67
CA GLU A 54 -13.80 -17.79 -2.04
C GLU A 54 -14.97 -16.89 -2.44
N ALA A 55 -14.79 -15.56 -2.44
CA ALA A 55 -15.82 -14.62 -2.85
C ALA A 55 -16.21 -14.77 -4.33
N ILE A 56 -15.23 -15.01 -5.21
CA ILE A 56 -15.50 -15.27 -6.65
C ILE A 56 -16.32 -16.55 -6.81
N LEU A 57 -15.96 -17.62 -6.09
CA LEU A 57 -16.71 -18.88 -6.11
C LEU A 57 -18.15 -18.70 -5.57
N GLU A 58 -18.36 -17.87 -4.56
CA GLU A 58 -19.71 -17.59 -4.05
C GLU A 58 -20.57 -16.80 -5.05
N VAL A 59 -19.97 -15.86 -5.79
CA VAL A 59 -20.62 -15.15 -6.90
C VAL A 59 -20.97 -16.10 -8.05
N GLU A 60 -20.03 -16.95 -8.49
CA GLU A 60 -20.28 -17.90 -9.58
C GLU A 60 -21.34 -18.95 -9.23
N ASN A 61 -21.43 -19.33 -7.96
CA ASN A 61 -22.46 -20.26 -7.47
C ASN A 61 -23.78 -19.56 -7.06
N SER A 62 -23.95 -18.26 -7.38
CA SER A 62 -25.15 -17.46 -7.06
C SER A 62 -25.55 -17.48 -5.58
N LYS A 63 -24.58 -17.66 -4.66
CA LYS A 63 -24.79 -17.60 -3.21
C LYS A 63 -24.63 -16.16 -2.71
N LEU A 64 -25.36 -15.23 -3.31
CA LEU A 64 -25.28 -13.82 -2.97
C LEU A 64 -26.48 -13.40 -2.14
N ILE A 65 -26.24 -12.49 -1.20
CA ILE A 65 -27.28 -11.80 -0.44
C ILE A 65 -27.29 -10.37 -0.95
N ASP A 66 -28.37 -9.97 -1.61
CA ASP A 66 -28.57 -8.56 -1.96
C ASP A 66 -28.73 -7.75 -0.68
N LYS A 67 -27.89 -6.74 -0.53
CA LYS A 67 -27.97 -5.75 0.54
C LYS A 67 -27.93 -4.36 -0.05
N SER A 68 -28.78 -3.49 0.48
CA SER A 68 -28.73 -2.07 0.22
C SER A 68 -27.58 -1.40 0.98
N ILE A 69 -27.13 -0.24 0.49
CA ILE A 69 -26.03 0.52 1.10
C ILE A 69 -26.36 0.90 2.55
N ASP A 70 -27.63 1.20 2.85
CA ASP A 70 -28.11 1.52 4.20
C ASP A 70 -27.98 0.35 5.19
N GLU A 71 -28.03 -0.90 4.70
CA GLU A 71 -27.89 -2.12 5.52
C GLU A 71 -26.42 -2.51 5.78
N LEU A 72 -25.47 -1.83 5.13
CA LEU A 72 -24.04 -2.04 5.30
C LEU A 72 -23.43 -1.14 6.38
N GLY A 73 -24.18 -0.16 6.90
CA GLY A 73 -23.74 0.71 7.99
C GLY A 73 -22.49 1.54 7.65
N LEU A 74 -22.32 1.87 6.37
CA LEU A 74 -21.25 2.73 5.84
C LEU A 74 -21.61 4.22 5.92
#